data_AF-A0A2V1ITB4-F1
#
_entry.id   AF-A0A2V1ITB4-F1
#
_cell.length_a   1.000
_cell.length_b   1.000
_cell.length_c   1.000
_cell.angle_alpha   90.00
_cell.angle_beta   90.00
_cell.angle_gamma   90.00
#
_symmetry.space_group_name_H-M   'P 1'
#
loop_
_entity.id
_entity.type
_entity.pdbx_description
1 polymer ?
#
loop_
_entity_poly.entity_id
_entity_poly.type
_entity_poly.pdbx_seq_one_letter_code
_entity_poly.pdbx_strand_id
1 'polypeptide(L)'
;MKALRFIPPYQLTLAVAVIILYLTLLPKPFGEEELPLFPGADKLAHCCMFGGLALTFIFERHIAGKCLSIGRALIASLAVTLFGIAVEFIQNAMGLGRSGDWADGLADAIGAFAAVPLCYALHWINVVVKHRP
;
A
#
# COMPACT_ATOMS: atom_id res chain seq x y z
N MET A 1 27.96 4.91 1.63
CA MET A 1 26.60 4.68 2.18
C MET A 1 26.57 3.40 3.04
N LYS A 2 27.32 3.34 4.15
CA LYS A 2 27.43 2.11 4.98
C LYS A 2 26.39 2.03 6.12
N ALA A 3 25.82 3.17 6.52
CA ALA A 3 24.89 3.26 7.67
C ALA A 3 23.52 2.58 7.44
N LEU A 4 23.04 2.49 6.19
CA LEU A 4 21.75 1.86 5.89
C LEU A 4 21.72 0.33 6.08
N ARG A 5 22.87 -0.33 6.26
CA ARG A 5 22.92 -1.80 6.37
C ARG A 5 22.53 -2.36 7.74
N PHE A 6 22.35 -1.50 8.75
CA PHE A 6 21.96 -1.92 10.10
C PHE A 6 20.44 -1.98 10.31
N ILE A 7 19.67 -1.34 9.43
CA ILE A 7 18.21 -1.37 9.49
C ILE A 7 17.77 -2.71 8.87
N PRO A 8 17.02 -3.56 9.59
CA PRO A 8 16.45 -4.77 9.00
C PRO A 8 15.68 -4.43 7.73
N PRO A 9 15.62 -5.31 6.71
CA PRO A 9 14.82 -5.03 5.53
C PRO A 9 13.33 -4.90 5.90
N TYR A 10 12.57 -4.15 5.11
CA TYR A 10 11.12 -3.96 5.23
C TYR A 10 10.64 -3.03 6.35
N GLN A 11 11.53 -2.24 6.96
CA GLN A 11 11.16 -1.33 8.05
C GLN A 11 10.30 -0.17 7.55
N LEU A 12 10.51 0.28 6.32
CA LEU A 12 9.68 1.33 5.72
C LEU A 12 8.28 0.80 5.41
N THR A 13 8.17 -0.37 4.77
CA THR A 13 6.89 -1.06 4.53
C THR A 13 6.14 -1.30 5.83
N LEU A 14 6.84 -1.77 6.88
CA LEU A 14 6.23 -2.00 8.19
C LEU A 14 5.73 -0.70 8.82
N ALA A 15 6.53 0.37 8.80
CA ALA A 15 6.12 1.68 9.31
C ALA A 15 4.89 2.21 8.58
N VAL A 16 4.86 2.11 7.23
CA VAL A 16 3.70 2.50 6.43
C VAL A 16 2.48 1.65 6.78
N ALA A 17 2.62 0.33 6.90
CA ALA A 17 1.51 -0.54 7.29
C ALA A 17 0.93 -0.17 8.67
N VAL A 18 1.78 0.14 9.66
CA VAL A 18 1.34 0.58 10.98
C VAL A 18 0.60 1.93 10.91
N ILE A 19 1.13 2.88 10.13
CA ILE A 19 0.45 4.18 9.92
C ILE A 19 -0.91 3.97 9.26
N ILE A 20 -1.02 3.11 8.25
CA ILE A 20 -2.29 2.80 7.60
C ILE A 20 -3.27 2.22 8.60
N LEU A 21 -2.88 1.21 9.38
CA LEU A 21 -3.76 0.62 10.40
C LEU A 21 -4.21 1.66 11.43
N TYR A 22 -3.32 2.58 11.83
CA TYR A 22 -3.69 3.66 12.74
C TYR A 22 -4.74 4.59 12.11
N LEU A 23 -4.52 5.02 10.87
CA LEU A 23 -5.40 5.94 10.16
C LEU A 23 -6.75 5.32 9.79
N THR A 24 -6.78 4.02 9.49
CA THR A 24 -8.00 3.34 9.03
C THR A 24 -8.81 2.76 10.18
N LEU A 25 -8.20 2.20 11.22
CA LEU A 25 -8.94 1.50 12.28
C LEU A 25 -9.38 2.39 13.43
N LEU A 26 -8.61 3.43 13.78
CA LEU A 26 -8.98 4.29 14.90
C LEU A 26 -10.01 5.34 14.47
N PRO A 27 -11.07 5.55 15.28
CA PRO A 27 -11.96 6.69 15.06
C PRO A 27 -11.19 7.99 15.29
N LYS A 28 -11.41 8.99 14.42
CA LYS A 28 -10.88 10.35 14.58
C LYS A 28 -9.36 10.41 14.86
N PRO A 29 -8.49 9.89 13.96
CA PRO A 29 -7.04 9.88 14.19
C PRO A 29 -6.42 11.29 14.35
N PHE A 30 -7.12 12.33 13.90
CA PHE A 30 -6.69 13.73 14.02
C PHE A 30 -7.50 14.53 15.06
N GLY A 31 -8.29 13.87 15.91
CA GLY A 31 -9.15 14.51 16.91
C GLY A 31 -10.55 14.86 16.40
N GLU A 32 -11.25 15.74 17.11
CA GLU A 32 -12.66 16.12 16.83
C GLU A 32 -12.84 16.88 15.51
N GLU A 33 -11.77 17.41 14.92
CA GLU A 33 -11.84 18.12 13.64
C GLU A 33 -11.97 17.13 12.47
N GLU A 34 -13.14 17.13 11.84
CA GLU A 34 -13.27 16.55 10.51
C GLU A 34 -12.51 17.44 9.52
N LEU A 35 -11.63 16.85 8.71
CA LEU A 35 -10.97 17.52 7.59
C LEU A 35 -11.65 17.12 6.26
N PRO A 36 -12.90 17.52 5.97
CA PRO A 36 -13.49 17.28 4.67
C PRO A 36 -12.88 18.26 3.67
N LEU A 37 -11.73 17.87 3.11
CA LEU A 37 -11.04 18.65 2.07
C LEU A 37 -11.95 18.85 0.85
N PHE A 38 -12.61 17.78 0.39
CA PHE A 38 -13.59 17.75 -0.70
C PHE A 38 -14.30 16.37 -0.74
N PRO A 39 -15.45 16.22 -1.43
CA PRO A 39 -16.11 14.92 -1.59
C PRO A 39 -15.20 13.88 -2.26
N GLY A 40 -15.00 12.73 -1.61
CA GLY A 40 -14.14 11.65 -2.10
C GLY A 40 -12.65 11.79 -1.76
N ALA A 41 -12.24 12.78 -0.96
CA ALA A 41 -10.86 12.94 -0.52
C ALA A 41 -10.34 11.74 0.29
N ASP A 42 -11.23 11.11 1.06
CA ASP A 42 -11.00 9.84 1.76
C ASP A 42 -10.64 8.69 0.81
N LYS A 43 -11.33 8.58 -0.33
CA LYS A 43 -11.06 7.54 -1.33
C LYS A 43 -9.69 7.76 -1.98
N LEU A 44 -9.33 9.01 -2.22
CA LEU A 44 -7.98 9.34 -2.69
C LEU A 44 -6.92 9.01 -1.63
N ALA A 45 -7.19 9.28 -0.35
CA ALA A 45 -6.29 8.91 0.73
C ALA A 45 -6.08 7.39 0.81
N HIS A 46 -7.14 6.59 0.69
CA HIS A 46 -7.08 5.13 0.57
C HIS A 46 -6.21 4.68 -0.61
N CYS A 47 -6.47 5.21 -1.80
CA CYS A 47 -5.64 4.96 -2.98
C CYS A 47 -4.16 5.29 -2.74
N CYS A 48 -3.85 6.45 -2.14
CA CYS A 48 -2.48 6.83 -1.80
C CYS A 48 -1.84 5.93 -0.73
N MET A 49 -2.59 5.55 0.32
CA MET A 49 -2.11 4.70 1.40
C MET A 49 -1.69 3.32 0.88
N PHE A 50 -2.58 2.62 0.19
CA PHE A 50 -2.32 1.26 -0.28
C PHE A 50 -1.40 1.23 -1.51
N GLY A 51 -1.46 2.26 -2.37
CA GLY A 51 -0.44 2.47 -3.39
C GLY A 51 0.95 2.72 -2.80
N GLY A 52 1.05 3.52 -1.74
CA GLY A 52 2.27 3.74 -0.98
C GLY A 52 2.80 2.46 -0.31
N LEU A 53 1.91 1.62 0.23
CA LEU A 53 2.30 0.34 0.82
C LEU A 53 2.90 -0.60 -0.24
N ALA A 54 2.25 -0.74 -1.40
CA ALA A 54 2.78 -1.54 -2.52
C ALA A 54 4.11 -0.97 -3.04
N LEU A 55 4.19 0.36 -3.19
CA LEU A 55 5.38 1.07 -3.66
C LEU A 55 6.57 0.86 -2.71
N THR A 56 6.38 1.06 -1.41
CA THR A 56 7.46 0.89 -0.42
C THR A 56 7.96 -0.55 -0.37
N PHE A 57 7.06 -1.54 -0.48
CA PHE A 57 7.46 -2.94 -0.59
C PHE A 57 8.32 -3.21 -1.82
N ILE A 58 7.91 -2.73 -3.00
CA ILE A 58 8.68 -2.90 -4.25
C ILE A 58 10.02 -2.16 -4.17
N PHE A 59 10.02 -0.96 -3.60
CA PHE A 59 11.23 -0.15 -3.40
C PHE A 59 12.25 -0.85 -2.48
N GLU A 60 11.82 -1.37 -1.33
CA GLU A 60 12.72 -2.07 -0.41
C GLU A 60 13.28 -3.35 -1.02
N ARG A 61 12.51 -4.05 -1.86
CA ARG A 61 12.99 -5.16 -2.68
C ARG A 61 14.05 -4.73 -3.69
N HIS A 62 13.87 -3.57 -4.33
CA HIS A 62 14.81 -3.02 -5.30
C HIS A 62 16.16 -2.66 -4.65
N ILE A 63 16.14 -1.87 -3.56
CA ILE A 63 17.38 -1.47 -2.87
C ILE A 63 18.11 -2.65 -2.20
N ALA A 64 17.40 -3.73 -1.86
CA ALA A 64 17.98 -4.97 -1.37
C ALA A 64 18.57 -5.86 -2.49
N GLY A 65 18.57 -5.41 -3.76
CA GLY A 65 19.04 -6.18 -4.91
C GLY A 65 18.14 -7.37 -5.29
N LYS A 66 16.91 -7.40 -4.76
CA LYS A 66 15.93 -8.49 -4.95
C LYS A 66 14.73 -8.03 -5.79
N CYS A 67 15.02 -7.29 -6.87
CA CYS A 67 14.02 -6.74 -7.80
C CYS A 67 12.97 -7.77 -8.21
N LEU A 68 11.73 -7.32 -8.32
CA LEU A 68 10.60 -8.15 -8.72
C LEU A 68 10.50 -8.21 -10.25
N SER A 69 9.97 -9.32 -10.78
CA SER A 69 9.41 -9.32 -12.13
C SER A 69 8.01 -8.67 -12.10
N ILE A 70 7.49 -8.25 -13.26
CA ILE A 70 6.13 -7.69 -13.36
C ILE A 70 5.09 -8.62 -12.70
N GLY A 71 5.14 -9.93 -12.98
CA GLY A 71 4.21 -10.89 -12.37
C GLY A 71 4.30 -10.95 -10.85
N ARG A 72 5.52 -10.85 -10.26
CA ARG A 72 5.69 -10.80 -8.80
C ARG A 72 5.25 -9.47 -8.21
N ALA A 73 5.40 -8.36 -8.94
CA ALA A 73 4.87 -7.07 -8.52
C ALA A 73 3.34 -7.07 -8.49
N LEU A 74 2.69 -7.68 -9.50
CA LEU A 74 1.23 -7.86 -9.52
C LEU A 74 0.75 -8.72 -8.35
N ILE A 75 1.46 -9.79 -8.01
CA ILE A 75 1.15 -10.62 -6.82
C ILE A 75 1.29 -9.81 -5.52
N ALA A 76 2.33 -8.96 -5.43
CA ALA A 76 2.51 -8.09 -4.28
C ALA A 76 1.37 -7.06 -4.15
N SER A 77 0.97 -6.42 -5.26
CA SER A 77 -0.19 -5.52 -5.29
C SER A 77 -1.48 -6.24 -4.90
N LEU A 78 -1.69 -7.47 -5.36
CA LEU A 78 -2.84 -8.28 -4.94
C LEU A 78 -2.81 -8.56 -3.44
N ALA A 79 -1.66 -8.88 -2.86
CA ALA A 79 -1.53 -9.08 -1.42
C ALA A 79 -1.87 -7.80 -0.63
N VAL A 80 -1.47 -6.63 -1.13
CA VAL A 80 -1.81 -5.32 -0.54
C VAL A 80 -3.32 -5.03 -0.67
N THR A 81 -3.94 -5.36 -1.80
CA THR A 81 -5.39 -5.26 -1.96
C THR A 81 -6.14 -6.16 -0.97
N LEU A 82 -5.72 -7.41 -0.81
CA LEU A 82 -6.33 -8.32 0.17
C LEU A 82 -6.15 -7.81 1.61
N PHE A 83 -5.02 -7.17 1.90
CA PHE A 83 -4.81 -6.49 3.18
C PHE A 83 -5.80 -5.33 3.39
N GLY A 84 -6.02 -4.48 2.39
CA GLY A 84 -7.02 -3.40 2.46
C GLY A 84 -8.44 -3.92 2.65
N ILE A 85 -8.85 -4.91 1.85
CA ILE A 85 -10.15 -5.58 2.03
C ILE A 85 -10.30 -6.15 3.45
N ALA A 86 -9.25 -6.77 4.00
CA ALA A 86 -9.27 -7.27 5.37
C ALA A 86 -9.44 -6.14 6.40
N VAL A 87 -8.80 -4.98 6.20
CA VAL A 87 -8.97 -3.80 7.03
C VAL A 87 -10.43 -3.31 7.02
N GLU A 88 -11.07 -3.26 5.84
CA GLU A 88 -12.49 -2.88 5.71
C GLU A 88 -13.43 -3.84 6.47
N PHE A 89 -13.16 -5.14 6.41
CA PHE A 89 -13.89 -6.12 7.22
C PHE A 89 -13.66 -5.92 8.71
N ILE A 90 -12.42 -5.63 9.12
CA ILE A 90 -12.07 -5.40 10.52
C ILE A 90 -12.75 -4.14 11.06
N GLN A 91 -12.79 -3.04 10.29
CA GLN A 91 -13.51 -1.82 10.70
C GLN A 91 -14.96 -2.13 11.05
N ASN A 92 -15.66 -2.85 10.17
CA ASN A 92 -17.04 -3.27 10.38
C ASN A 92 -17.19 -4.21 11.59
N ALA A 93 -16.24 -5.11 11.82
CA ALA A 93 -16.27 -6.07 12.92
C ALA A 93 -15.96 -5.44 14.29
N MET A 94 -15.12 -4.39 14.33
CA MET A 94 -14.64 -3.79 15.58
C MET A 94 -15.69 -2.92 16.27
N GLY A 95 -16.66 -2.35 15.54
CA GLY A 95 -17.73 -1.54 16.12
C GLY A 95 -17.26 -0.26 16.81
N LEU A 96 -16.03 0.21 16.55
CA LEU A 96 -15.43 1.40 17.17
C LEU A 96 -15.86 2.73 16.52
N GLY A 97 -17.00 2.75 15.83
CA GLY A 97 -17.50 3.94 15.12
C GLY A 97 -16.87 4.19 13.75
N ARG A 98 -16.09 3.24 13.22
CA ARG A 98 -15.64 3.22 11.82
C ARG A 98 -16.43 2.16 11.05
N SER A 99 -16.96 2.52 9.89
CA SER A 99 -17.63 1.59 8.98
C SER A 99 -16.77 1.40 7.75
N GLY A 100 -16.55 0.14 7.37
CA GLY A 100 -15.89 -0.16 6.10
C GLY A 100 -16.81 0.10 4.91
N ASP A 101 -16.24 0.57 3.81
CA ASP A 101 -16.90 0.95 2.56
C ASP A 101 -16.28 0.18 1.38
N TRP A 102 -17.12 -0.44 0.56
CA TRP A 102 -16.66 -1.11 -0.65
C TRP A 102 -15.94 -0.17 -1.62
N ALA A 103 -16.29 1.12 -1.62
CA ALA A 103 -15.59 2.12 -2.42
C ALA A 103 -14.17 2.37 -1.91
N ASP A 104 -13.93 2.29 -0.59
CA ASP A 104 -12.59 2.37 -0.01
C ASP A 104 -11.76 1.14 -0.38
N GLY A 105 -12.35 -0.07 -0.30
CA GLY A 105 -11.70 -1.29 -0.78
C GLY A 105 -11.35 -1.28 -2.29
N LEU A 106 -12.17 -0.63 -3.12
CA LEU A 106 -11.86 -0.41 -4.54
C LEU A 106 -10.73 0.60 -4.71
N ALA A 107 -10.73 1.69 -3.94
CA ALA A 107 -9.67 2.68 -3.97
C ALA A 107 -8.31 2.07 -3.55
N ASP A 108 -8.31 1.22 -2.53
CA ASP A 108 -7.13 0.47 -2.09
C ASP A 108 -6.55 -0.38 -3.22
N ALA A 109 -7.43 -1.08 -3.95
CA ALA A 109 -7.05 -1.90 -5.11
C ALA A 109 -6.44 -1.03 -6.22
N ILE A 110 -7.10 0.06 -6.60
CA ILE A 110 -6.61 0.98 -7.62
C ILE A 110 -5.23 1.50 -7.26
N GLY A 111 -5.04 1.94 -6.01
CA GLY A 111 -3.76 2.40 -5.50
C GLY A 111 -2.67 1.33 -5.57
N ALA A 112 -2.95 0.15 -5.03
CA ALA A 112 -2.01 -0.97 -5.00
C ALA A 112 -1.54 -1.38 -6.41
N PHE A 113 -2.44 -1.41 -7.39
CA PHE A 113 -2.10 -1.74 -8.78
C PHE A 113 -1.44 -0.57 -9.53
N ALA A 114 -1.77 0.68 -9.22
CA ALA A 114 -1.12 1.86 -9.80
C ALA A 114 0.37 1.97 -9.43
N ALA A 115 0.79 1.37 -8.30
CA ALA A 115 2.19 1.26 -7.94
C ALA A 115 3.03 0.46 -8.95
N VAL A 116 2.44 -0.50 -9.67
CA VAL A 116 3.17 -1.36 -10.63
C VAL A 116 3.71 -0.58 -11.84
N PRO A 117 2.89 0.12 -12.64
CA PRO A 117 3.39 0.91 -13.77
C PRO A 117 4.33 2.04 -13.30
N LEU A 118 4.09 2.63 -12.13
CA LEU A 118 4.99 3.63 -11.56
C LEU A 118 6.38 3.02 -11.24
N CYS A 119 6.42 1.90 -10.52
CA CYS A 119 7.67 1.22 -10.19
C CYS A 119 8.38 0.66 -11.43
N TYR A 120 7.63 0.29 -12.47
CA TYR A 120 8.17 -0.07 -13.77
C TYR A 120 8.86 1.12 -14.44
N ALA A 121 8.18 2.28 -14.51
CA ALA A 121 8.74 3.51 -15.07
C ALA A 121 9.99 4.00 -14.31
N LEU A 122 10.04 3.75 -12.99
CA LEU A 122 11.19 4.05 -12.14
C LEU A 122 12.31 2.98 -12.19
N HIS A 123 12.17 1.94 -13.02
CA HIS A 123 13.14 0.85 -13.16
C HIS A 123 13.40 0.03 -11.88
N TRP A 124 12.41 -0.04 -10.98
CA TRP A 124 12.46 -0.87 -9.76
C TRP A 124 11.97 -2.30 -9.99
N ILE A 125 11.32 -2.55 -11.12
CA ILE A 125 10.81 -3.85 -11.56
C ILE A 125 11.62 -4.31 -12.79
N ASN A 126 12.04 -5.56 -12.79
CA ASN A 126 12.76 -6.18 -13.91
C ASN A 126 11.79 -6.66 -14.99
N VAL A 127 12.17 -6.41 -16.25
CA VAL A 127 11.53 -7.01 -17.41
C VAL A 127 12.24 -8.31 -17.75
N VAL A 128 11.67 -9.44 -17.32
CA VAL A 128 12.15 -10.75 -17.77
C VAL A 128 11.56 -11.00 -19.15
N VAL A 129 12.28 -10.60 -20.20
CA VAL A 129 11.94 -10.98 -21.57
C VAL A 129 12.30 -12.45 -21.73
N LYS A 130 11.32 -13.35 -21.54
CA LYS A 130 11.52 -14.78 -21.79
C LYS A 130 11.56 -14.97 -23.31
N HIS A 131 12.75 -15.04 -23.91
CA HIS A 131 12.87 -15.55 -25.28
C HIS A 131 12.34 -16.98 -25.28
N ARG A 132 11.19 -17.20 -25.95
CA ARG A 132 10.76 -18.56 -26.28
C ARG A 132 11.64 -19.02 -27.47
N PRO A 133 12.29 -20.18 -27.38
CA PRO A 133 12.99 -20.77 -28.52
C PRO A 133 12.01 -21.17 -29.63
#